data_AF-A0AAD7BSX4-F1
#
_entry.id   AF-A0AAD7BSX4-F1
#
_cell.length_a   1.000
_cell.length_b   1.000
_cell.length_c   1.000
_cell.angle_alpha   90.00
_cell.angle_beta   90.00
_cell.angle_gamma   90.00
#
_symmetry.space_group_name_H-M   'P 1'
#
loop_
_entity.id
_entity.type
_entity.pdbx_description
1 polymer ?
#
loop_
_entity_poly.entity_id
_entity_poly.type
_entity_poly.pdbx_seq_one_letter_code
_entity_poly.pdbx_strand_id
1 'polypeptide(L)'
;MPTRTSPRLSARTASAARPGPSKLRHRAHPPPSPEPAYDVEMDDDDGDEHDNDSDAADENVNTAALARYAPRHLDEPWAYVFQPNDRVWIRNHEKWIHGRIFPRSVPKLGSHDNLTYYNVLYQDSFGHKLRKYFSPLLGELKPDTSAVRSLLKDAHWI
;
A
#
# COMPACT_ATOMS: atom_id res chain seq x y z
N MET A 1 -2.40 24.37 -54.84
CA MET A 1 -3.33 25.09 -53.94
C MET A 1 -4.57 24.22 -53.70
N PRO A 2 -4.65 23.41 -52.63
CA PRO A 2 -5.92 22.84 -52.20
C PRO A 2 -6.32 23.34 -50.80
N THR A 3 -7.51 23.96 -50.73
CA THR A 3 -8.20 24.33 -49.48
C THR A 3 -9.05 23.14 -49.02
N ARG A 4 -8.70 22.51 -47.90
CA ARG A 4 -9.55 21.50 -47.24
C ARG A 4 -10.27 22.15 -46.05
N THR A 5 -11.56 22.37 -46.29
CA THR A 5 -12.61 22.75 -45.35
C THR A 5 -12.80 21.69 -44.27
N SER A 6 -12.73 22.10 -43.00
CA SER A 6 -13.04 21.26 -41.84
C SER A 6 -14.52 21.38 -41.45
N PRO A 7 -15.24 20.27 -41.20
CA PRO A 7 -16.56 20.33 -40.58
C PRO A 7 -16.47 20.43 -39.05
N ARG A 8 -17.19 21.43 -38.54
CA ARG A 8 -17.41 21.76 -37.13
C ARG A 8 -18.45 20.80 -36.54
N LEU A 9 -18.04 19.94 -35.61
CA LEU A 9 -18.96 19.10 -34.85
C LEU A 9 -19.28 19.75 -33.50
N SER A 10 -20.48 20.30 -33.43
CA SER A 10 -21.14 20.76 -32.21
C SER A 10 -21.52 19.56 -31.34
N ALA A 11 -20.97 19.46 -30.13
CA ALA A 11 -21.43 18.49 -29.13
C ALA A 11 -22.31 19.19 -28.08
N ARG A 12 -23.53 18.67 -27.97
CA ARG A 12 -24.66 19.18 -27.18
C ARG A 12 -24.39 19.02 -25.68
N THR A 13 -24.69 20.07 -24.93
CA THR A 13 -24.86 20.07 -23.48
C THR A 13 -26.14 19.30 -23.12
N ALA A 14 -25.99 18.12 -22.52
CA ALA A 14 -27.09 17.42 -21.88
C ALA A 14 -26.99 17.63 -20.36
N SER A 15 -27.79 18.57 -19.88
CA SER A 15 -28.13 18.77 -18.47
C SER A 15 -29.09 17.67 -18.04
N ALA A 16 -28.76 16.89 -17.00
CA ALA A 16 -29.68 15.92 -16.42
C ALA A 16 -29.50 15.80 -14.91
N ALA A 17 -30.51 16.35 -14.22
CA ALA A 17 -31.16 15.89 -13.00
C ALA A 17 -30.31 15.54 -11.76
N ARG A 18 -30.49 16.41 -10.75
CA ARG A 18 -30.08 16.24 -9.34
C ARG A 18 -30.86 15.09 -8.69
N PRO A 19 -30.22 14.07 -8.09
CA PRO A 19 -30.87 13.18 -7.14
C PRO A 19 -31.10 13.92 -5.80
N GLY A 20 -32.30 13.81 -5.26
CA GLY A 20 -32.79 14.57 -4.10
C GLY A 20 -32.15 14.22 -2.74
N PRO A 21 -32.46 15.00 -1.69
CA PRO A 21 -31.88 14.82 -0.36
C PRO A 21 -32.40 13.52 0.28
N SER A 22 -31.51 12.55 0.42
CA SER A 22 -31.75 11.33 1.18
C SER A 22 -31.85 11.68 2.67
N LYS A 23 -33.03 11.46 3.26
CA LYS A 23 -33.30 11.65 4.68
C LYS A 23 -32.39 10.71 5.50
N LEU A 24 -31.33 11.27 6.09
CA LEU A 24 -30.55 10.61 7.15
C LEU A 24 -31.47 10.40 8.36
N ARG A 25 -31.93 9.16 8.54
CA ARG A 25 -32.50 8.74 9.83
C ARG A 25 -31.33 8.55 10.79
N HIS A 26 -31.18 9.51 11.69
CA HIS A 26 -30.28 9.41 12.85
C HIS A 26 -30.73 8.21 13.69
N ARG A 27 -30.01 7.10 13.54
CA ARG A 27 -30.14 5.95 14.42
C ARG A 27 -29.43 6.33 15.71
N ALA A 28 -30.22 6.60 16.76
CA ALA A 28 -29.71 6.90 18.09
C ALA A 28 -28.73 5.81 18.52
N HIS A 29 -27.52 6.22 18.89
CA HIS A 29 -26.54 5.32 19.49
C HIS A 29 -27.04 4.90 20.87
N PRO A 30 -27.00 3.61 21.23
CA PRO A 30 -27.25 3.18 22.60
C PRO A 30 -26.19 3.79 23.54
N PRO A 31 -26.57 4.15 24.77
CA PRO A 31 -25.62 4.67 25.75
C PRO A 31 -24.52 3.64 26.05
N PRO A 32 -23.27 4.10 26.31
CA PRO A 32 -22.19 3.21 26.71
C PRO A 32 -22.56 2.53 28.05
N SER A 33 -22.43 1.21 28.07
CA SER A 33 -22.60 0.42 29.28
C SER A 33 -21.48 0.76 30.27
N PRO A 34 -21.76 0.97 31.56
CA PRO A 34 -20.72 1.28 32.54
C PRO A 34 -19.75 0.10 32.63
N GLU A 35 -18.47 0.37 32.34
CA GLU A 35 -17.42 -0.64 32.49
C GLU A 35 -17.18 -0.92 33.98
N PRO A 36 -17.03 -2.20 34.38
CA PRO A 36 -16.68 -2.54 35.74
C PRO A 36 -15.28 -2.03 36.05
N ALA A 37 -15.15 -1.25 37.13
CA ALA A 37 -13.86 -0.86 37.69
C ALA A 37 -13.18 -2.13 38.23
N TYR A 38 -12.17 -2.61 37.51
CA TYR A 38 -11.26 -3.63 38.01
C TYR A 38 -10.11 -2.92 38.73
N ASP A 39 -10.18 -2.92 40.06
CA ASP A 39 -9.02 -2.75 40.94
C ASP A 39 -8.17 -4.01 40.79
N VAL A 40 -7.05 -3.89 40.09
CA VAL A 40 -6.05 -4.95 40.00
C VAL A 40 -4.79 -4.41 40.65
N GLU A 41 -4.74 -4.53 41.98
CA GLU A 41 -3.47 -4.62 42.69
C GLU A 41 -2.86 -5.97 42.30
N MET A 42 -1.77 -5.96 41.54
CA MET A 42 -0.97 -7.14 41.25
C MET A 42 0.46 -6.84 41.63
N ASP A 43 0.87 -7.55 42.67
CA ASP A 43 2.16 -7.58 43.33
C ASP A 43 3.34 -7.75 42.36
N ASP A 44 4.44 -7.15 42.77
CA ASP A 44 5.81 -7.34 42.30
C ASP A 44 6.16 -8.84 42.15
N ASP A 45 6.23 -9.33 40.91
CA ASP A 45 6.83 -10.62 40.56
C ASP A 45 8.21 -10.37 39.94
N ASP A 46 9.20 -10.47 40.82
CA ASP A 46 10.63 -10.48 40.56
C ASP A 46 11.02 -11.70 39.71
N GLY A 47 11.67 -11.43 38.57
CA GLY A 47 12.72 -12.29 38.04
C GLY A 47 12.29 -13.46 37.15
N ASP A 48 12.55 -13.31 35.85
CA ASP A 48 13.30 -14.34 35.14
C ASP A 48 14.04 -13.70 33.95
N GLU A 49 15.36 -13.57 34.09
CA GLU A 49 16.30 -13.24 33.01
C GLU A 49 16.39 -14.46 32.08
N HIS A 50 15.40 -14.63 31.21
CA HIS A 50 15.51 -15.56 30.10
C HIS A 50 16.45 -14.97 29.03
N ASP A 51 17.73 -15.35 29.14
CA ASP A 51 18.71 -15.33 28.05
C ASP A 51 18.18 -16.19 26.90
N ASN A 52 17.32 -15.59 26.08
CA ASN A 52 16.80 -16.21 24.88
C ASN A 52 17.84 -16.09 23.76
N ASP A 53 18.87 -16.94 23.83
CA ASP A 53 19.84 -17.22 22.75
C ASP A 53 19.15 -18.01 21.63
N SER A 54 18.09 -17.41 21.07
CA SER A 54 17.35 -17.97 19.93
C SER A 54 18.08 -17.61 18.64
N ASP A 55 19.05 -18.45 18.31
CA ASP A 55 19.40 -18.94 16.98
C ASP A 55 18.79 -18.13 15.81
N ALA A 56 19.42 -17.01 15.49
CA ALA A 56 19.03 -16.10 14.42
C ALA A 56 19.51 -16.56 13.04
N ALA A 57 19.36 -17.85 12.71
CA ALA A 57 20.02 -18.46 11.56
C ALA A 57 19.12 -19.29 10.63
N ASP A 58 17.87 -18.89 10.35
CA ASP A 58 17.11 -19.55 9.26
C ASP A 58 16.16 -18.65 8.45
N GLU A 59 16.63 -17.47 8.02
CA GLU A 59 15.86 -16.60 7.10
C GLU A 59 16.67 -16.12 5.86
N ASN A 60 17.91 -16.60 5.64
CA ASN A 60 18.81 -16.02 4.62
C ASN A 60 18.88 -16.75 3.27
N VAL A 61 18.28 -17.93 3.11
CA VAL A 61 18.40 -18.68 1.84
C VAL A 61 17.60 -17.99 0.72
N ASN A 62 16.55 -17.23 1.06
CA ASN A 62 15.71 -16.55 0.07
C ASN A 62 16.31 -15.24 -0.45
N THR A 63 17.17 -14.57 0.33
CA THR A 63 17.79 -13.29 -0.04
C THR A 63 18.68 -13.41 -1.28
N ALA A 64 19.45 -14.50 -1.38
CA ALA A 64 20.37 -14.72 -2.51
C ALA A 64 19.63 -15.04 -3.82
N ALA A 65 18.51 -15.77 -3.75
CA ALA A 65 17.66 -16.04 -4.91
C ALA A 65 17.00 -14.74 -5.39
N LEU A 66 16.50 -13.91 -4.48
CA LEU A 66 15.90 -12.61 -4.79
C LEU A 66 16.90 -11.64 -5.42
N ALA A 67 18.17 -11.68 -5.01
CA ALA A 67 19.21 -10.84 -5.62
C ALA A 67 19.43 -11.14 -7.11
N ARG A 68 19.23 -12.40 -7.54
CA ARG A 68 19.37 -12.78 -8.97
C ARG A 68 18.25 -12.21 -9.85
N TYR A 69 17.09 -11.92 -9.26
CA TYR A 69 15.93 -11.36 -9.94
C TYR A 69 15.65 -9.91 -9.54
N ALA A 70 16.64 -9.23 -8.96
CA ALA A 70 16.50 -7.82 -8.60
C ALA A 70 16.36 -6.97 -9.88
N PRO A 71 15.45 -5.98 -9.88
CA PRO A 71 15.27 -5.09 -11.01
C PRO A 71 16.53 -4.24 -11.21
N ARG A 72 16.85 -3.89 -12.46
CA ARG A 72 17.97 -2.99 -12.78
C ARG A 72 17.56 -1.53 -12.68
N HIS A 73 16.27 -1.25 -12.88
CA HIS A 73 15.69 0.08 -12.79
C HIS A 73 14.46 0.09 -11.88
N LEU A 74 14.22 1.24 -11.24
CA LEU A 74 13.06 1.41 -10.35
C LEU A 74 11.72 1.23 -11.09
N ASP A 75 11.67 1.57 -12.37
CA ASP A 75 10.45 1.53 -13.18
C ASP A 75 10.23 0.18 -13.87
N GLU A 76 11.17 -0.75 -13.74
CA GLU A 76 11.09 -2.07 -14.38
C GLU A 76 10.00 -2.93 -13.69
N PRO A 77 9.15 -3.66 -14.42
CA PRO A 77 8.25 -4.64 -13.82
C PRO A 77 9.00 -5.66 -12.96
N TRP A 78 8.47 -6.05 -11.80
CA TRP A 78 9.09 -7.09 -10.97
C TRP A 78 8.07 -8.05 -10.39
N ALA A 79 8.06 -9.31 -10.83
CA ALA A 79 7.11 -10.35 -10.39
C ALA A 79 7.35 -10.86 -8.94
N TYR A 80 7.55 -9.96 -7.99
CA TYR A 80 7.66 -10.27 -6.57
C TYR A 80 6.28 -10.56 -5.98
N VAL A 81 6.18 -11.61 -5.16
CA VAL A 81 4.97 -11.97 -4.43
C VAL A 81 5.09 -11.46 -3.00
N PHE A 82 4.22 -10.53 -2.62
CA PHE A 82 4.26 -9.92 -1.30
C PHE A 82 3.40 -10.66 -0.28
N GLN A 83 3.88 -10.67 0.96
CA GLN A 83 3.15 -11.14 2.13
C GLN A 83 2.47 -9.97 2.86
N PRO A 84 1.39 -10.25 3.63
CA PRO A 84 0.79 -9.23 4.48
C PRO A 84 1.82 -8.65 5.46
N ASN A 85 1.78 -7.31 5.65
CA ASN A 85 2.71 -6.56 6.50
C ASN A 85 4.14 -6.41 5.94
N ASP A 86 4.44 -6.89 4.72
CA ASP A 86 5.71 -6.61 4.04
C ASP A 86 5.94 -5.11 3.88
N ARG A 87 7.18 -4.66 4.09
CA ARG A 87 7.61 -3.28 3.83
C ARG A 87 7.90 -3.10 2.35
N VAL A 88 7.41 -2.00 1.80
CA VAL A 88 7.45 -1.75 0.36
C VAL A 88 7.77 -0.29 0.04
N TRP A 89 8.28 -0.08 -1.15
CA TRP A 89 8.41 1.23 -1.80
C TRP A 89 7.36 1.33 -2.89
N ILE A 90 6.59 2.42 -2.87
CA ILE A 90 5.56 2.71 -3.88
C ILE A 90 5.94 3.95 -4.68
N ARG A 91 5.67 3.92 -5.97
CA ARG A 91 5.74 5.11 -6.84
C ARG A 91 4.39 5.82 -6.79
N ASN A 92 4.36 7.00 -6.19
CA ASN A 92 3.19 7.86 -6.19
C ASN A 92 3.51 9.14 -6.96
N HIS A 93 2.92 9.30 -8.14
CA HIS A 93 3.32 10.32 -9.12
C HIS A 93 4.82 10.23 -9.43
N GLU A 94 5.58 11.26 -9.09
CA GLU A 94 7.02 11.35 -9.35
C GLU A 94 7.88 11.02 -8.12
N LYS A 95 7.29 10.52 -7.02
CA LYS A 95 8.03 10.26 -5.78
C LYS A 95 7.89 8.81 -5.35
N TRP A 96 8.99 8.28 -4.83
CA TRP A 96 9.00 7.00 -4.12
C TRP A 96 8.69 7.24 -2.65
N ILE A 97 7.70 6.52 -2.13
CA ILE A 97 7.22 6.65 -0.74
C ILE A 97 7.30 5.27 -0.08
N HIS A 98 7.69 5.25 1.19
CA HIS A 98 7.69 4.02 1.99
C HIS A 98 6.28 3.66 2.45
N GLY A 99 5.97 2.37 2.44
CA GLY A 99 4.69 1.85 2.85
C GLY A 99 4.77 0.40 3.33
N ARG A 100 3.61 -0.19 3.56
CA ARG A 100 3.48 -1.61 3.91
C ARG A 100 2.25 -2.25 3.31
N ILE A 101 2.34 -3.55 3.02
CA ILE A 101 1.18 -4.32 2.58
C ILE A 101 0.16 -4.40 3.71
N PHE A 102 -1.11 -4.16 3.39
CA PHE A 102 -2.18 -4.19 4.38
C PHE A 102 -2.31 -5.59 5.00
N PRO A 103 -2.30 -5.74 6.35
CA PRO A 103 -2.20 -7.05 7.02
C PRO A 103 -3.30 -8.07 6.71
N ARG A 104 -4.47 -7.62 6.26
CA ARG A 104 -5.58 -8.50 5.85
C ARG A 104 -5.89 -8.38 4.36
N SER A 105 -4.91 -7.99 3.56
CA SER A 105 -5.12 -7.88 2.11
C SER A 105 -4.95 -9.23 1.45
N VAL A 106 -5.90 -9.53 0.58
CA VAL A 106 -5.78 -10.61 -0.41
C VAL A 106 -5.41 -9.95 -1.73
N PRO A 107 -4.36 -10.42 -2.43
CA PRO A 107 -4.03 -9.93 -3.76
C PRO A 107 -5.26 -10.03 -4.67
N LYS A 108 -5.59 -8.93 -5.36
CA LYS A 108 -6.72 -8.90 -6.29
C LYS A 108 -6.21 -9.07 -7.70
N LEU A 109 -6.82 -9.98 -8.46
CA LEU A 109 -6.60 -10.06 -9.90
C LEU A 109 -7.46 -9.01 -10.59
N GLY A 110 -6.85 -8.14 -11.40
CA GLY A 110 -7.55 -7.14 -12.18
C GLY A 110 -8.38 -7.80 -13.28
N SER A 111 -9.65 -7.40 -13.41
CA SER A 111 -10.58 -8.05 -14.36
C SER A 111 -10.26 -7.79 -15.83
N HIS A 112 -9.54 -6.72 -16.15
CA HIS A 112 -9.29 -6.28 -17.52
C HIS A 112 -7.89 -6.57 -18.03
N ASP A 113 -6.91 -6.61 -17.14
CA ASP A 113 -5.49 -6.66 -17.47
C ASP A 113 -4.79 -7.93 -16.94
N ASN A 114 -5.49 -8.75 -16.15
CA ASN A 114 -4.94 -9.93 -15.48
C ASN A 114 -3.72 -9.61 -14.60
N LEU A 115 -3.61 -8.39 -14.10
CA LEU A 115 -2.52 -8.00 -13.20
C LEU A 115 -2.89 -8.26 -11.75
N THR A 116 -1.90 -8.65 -10.95
CA THR A 116 -2.07 -8.78 -9.50
C THR A 116 -1.89 -7.42 -8.83
N TYR A 117 -2.88 -7.04 -8.03
CA TYR A 117 -2.91 -5.80 -7.27
C TYR A 117 -2.83 -6.09 -5.78
N TYR A 118 -1.90 -5.41 -5.12
CA TYR A 118 -1.70 -5.47 -3.68
C TYR A 118 -2.21 -4.19 -3.04
N ASN A 119 -2.80 -4.32 -1.86
CA ASN A 119 -3.35 -3.19 -1.14
C ASN A 119 -2.31 -2.65 -0.16
N VAL A 120 -1.87 -1.42 -0.37
CA VAL A 120 -0.74 -0.82 0.36
C VAL A 120 -1.24 0.31 1.24
N LEU A 121 -0.76 0.32 2.49
CA LEU A 121 -0.87 1.46 3.40
C LEU A 121 0.40 2.29 3.33
N TYR A 122 0.25 3.61 3.17
CA TYR A 122 1.36 4.55 3.16
C TYR A 122 0.93 5.88 3.79
N GLN A 123 1.90 6.73 4.10
CA GLN A 123 1.66 8.10 4.56
C GLN A 123 2.04 9.09 3.46
N ASP A 124 1.18 10.08 3.22
CA ASP A 124 1.53 11.19 2.34
C ASP A 124 2.48 12.17 3.04
N SER A 125 2.90 13.22 2.33
CA SER A 125 3.76 14.28 2.88
C SER A 125 3.10 15.10 4.01
N PHE A 126 1.78 14.97 4.19
CA PHE A 126 1.02 15.65 5.24
C PHE A 126 0.75 14.71 6.44
N GLY A 127 1.28 13.48 6.40
CA GLY A 127 1.10 12.48 7.46
C GLY A 127 -0.26 11.75 7.41
N HIS A 128 -1.08 11.97 6.39
CA HIS A 128 -2.34 11.25 6.23
C HIS A 128 -2.08 9.80 5.84
N LYS A 129 -2.75 8.88 6.54
CA LYS A 129 -2.70 7.45 6.24
C LYS A 129 -3.62 7.17 5.05
N LEU A 130 -3.03 6.81 3.92
CA LEU A 130 -3.73 6.48 2.69
C LEU A 130 -3.66 4.98 2.40
N ARG A 131 -4.60 4.54 1.57
CA ARG A 131 -4.73 3.14 1.15
C ARG A 131 -5.03 3.09 -0.34
N LYS A 132 -4.18 2.41 -1.12
CA LYS A 132 -4.34 2.29 -2.58
C LYS A 132 -3.87 0.92 -3.07
N TYR A 133 -4.39 0.50 -4.21
CA TYR A 133 -3.95 -0.72 -4.89
C TYR A 133 -2.82 -0.40 -5.86
N PHE A 134 -1.75 -1.20 -5.81
CA PHE A 134 -0.60 -1.08 -6.70
C PHE A 134 -0.27 -2.45 -7.30
N SER A 135 0.32 -2.47 -8.49
CA SER A 135 0.77 -3.71 -9.12
C SER A 135 2.29 -3.72 -9.27
N PRO A 136 2.99 -4.79 -8.82
CA PRO A 136 4.43 -4.94 -9.02
C PRO A 136 4.82 -5.00 -10.51
N LEU A 137 3.92 -5.50 -11.35
CA LEU A 137 4.15 -5.65 -12.78
C LEU A 137 4.05 -4.31 -13.54
N LEU A 138 3.55 -3.25 -12.90
CA LEU A 138 3.55 -1.89 -13.46
C LEU A 138 4.80 -1.09 -13.07
N GLY A 139 5.72 -1.67 -12.28
CA GLY A 139 6.90 -0.95 -11.79
C GLY A 139 6.59 0.09 -10.71
N GLU A 140 5.35 0.19 -10.23
CA GLU A 140 4.95 1.16 -9.19
C GLU A 140 5.11 0.62 -7.76
N LEU A 141 5.45 -0.66 -7.59
CA LEU A 141 5.56 -1.32 -6.29
C LEU A 141 6.82 -2.19 -6.23
N LYS A 142 7.63 -2.00 -5.19
CA LYS A 142 8.90 -2.70 -4.95
C LYS A 142 9.02 -3.17 -3.50
N PRO A 143 9.61 -4.34 -3.22
CA PRO A 143 9.93 -4.75 -1.85
C PRO A 143 11.06 -3.90 -1.26
N ASP A 144 11.03 -3.70 0.06
CA ASP A 144 12.06 -2.98 0.81
C ASP A 144 13.34 -3.82 1.02
N THR A 145 14.01 -4.13 -0.10
CA THR A 145 15.27 -4.87 -0.13
C THR A 145 16.48 -3.93 -0.16
N SER A 146 17.66 -4.44 0.18
CA SER A 146 18.91 -3.68 0.08
C SER A 146 19.17 -3.20 -1.36
N ALA A 147 18.92 -4.06 -2.36
CA ALA A 147 19.09 -3.73 -3.77
C ALA A 147 18.20 -2.54 -4.21
N VAL A 148 16.91 -2.56 -3.86
CA VAL A 148 16.00 -1.44 -4.17
C VAL A 148 16.41 -0.17 -3.44
N ARG A 149 16.83 -0.27 -2.18
CA ARG A 149 17.33 0.90 -1.43
C ARG A 149 18.59 1.50 -2.08
N SER A 150 19.49 0.69 -2.62
CA SER A 150 20.63 1.19 -3.40
C SER A 150 20.18 1.93 -4.65
N LEU A 151 19.23 1.38 -5.42
CA LEU A 151 18.68 2.05 -6.60
C LEU A 151 18.00 3.38 -6.27
N LEU A 152 17.28 3.45 -5.15
CA LEU A 152 16.64 4.67 -4.67
C LEU A 152 17.67 5.74 -4.27
N LYS A 153 18.77 5.34 -3.61
CA LYS A 153 19.88 6.23 -3.24
C LYS A 153 20.61 6.77 -4.47
N ASP A 154 20.93 5.90 -5.43
CA ASP A 154 21.62 6.27 -6.67
C ASP A 154 20.80 7.28 -7.48
N ALA A 155 19.47 7.17 -7.42
CA ALA A 155 18.53 8.09 -8.05
C ALA A 155 18.13 9.30 -7.17
N HIS A 156 18.75 9.47 -6.00
CA HIS A 156 18.52 10.58 -5.06
C HIS A 156 17.07 10.73 -4.56
N TRP A 157 16.36 9.62 -4.37
CA TRP A 157 15.01 9.62 -3.79
C TRP A 157 15.01 9.54 -2.27
N ILE A 158 16.07 8.99 -1.68
CA ILE A 158 16.27 8.80 -0.24
C ILE A 158 17.71 9.11 0.17
#